data_AF-A0A0G1I0E6-F1
#
_entry.id   AF-A0A0G1I0E6-F1
#
_cell.length_a   1.000
_cell.length_b   1.000
_cell.length_c   1.000
_cell.angle_alpha   90.00
_cell.angle_beta   90.00
_cell.angle_gamma   90.00
#
_symmetry.space_group_name_H-M   'P 1'
#
loop_
_entity.id
_entity.type
_entity.pdbx_description
1 polymer ?
#
loop_
_entity_poly.entity_id
_entity_poly.type
_entity_poly.pdbx_seq_one_letter_code
_entity_poly.pdbx_strand_id
1 'polypeptide(L)'
;MKKLLIGLVILILLVIVGLSYIGFMPFLSGFLAKQVDLGVKSDPSLVTAFESKYGQTNGTGRIDLNVDLSSTEVTSIFAVWEERDKYFPLHDVQIRFNPDGTGEASGFLKVSTAVSLAKNLGYSDSDIEKGKQYVQYIAGDLPFYVKGVGGMTNNVLSLNPSTFQIGRVTVPESITGPVAVAVGDMIERRIKQIGGANIQDASFKSGSLHLVGSVPETIKY
;
A
#
# COMPACT_ATOMS: atom_id res chain seq x y z
N MET A 1 -22.83 50.08 -1.42
CA MET A 1 -21.66 49.72 -0.57
C MET A 1 -21.99 48.70 0.51
N LYS A 2 -23.04 48.84 1.34
CA LYS A 2 -23.44 47.82 2.34
C LYS A 2 -23.77 46.42 1.78
N LYS A 3 -24.34 46.33 0.57
CA LYS A 3 -24.65 45.04 -0.11
C LYS A 3 -23.41 44.27 -0.59
N LEU A 4 -22.31 44.96 -0.88
CA LEU A 4 -21.01 44.35 -1.23
C LEU A 4 -20.29 43.80 0.00
N LEU A 5 -20.43 44.48 1.14
CA LEU A 5 -19.87 44.03 2.42
C LEU A 5 -20.54 42.74 2.91
N ILE A 6 -21.86 42.61 2.72
CA ILE A 6 -22.61 41.39 3.05
C ILE A 6 -22.21 40.23 2.14
N GLY A 7 -21.94 40.48 0.85
CA GLY A 7 -21.42 39.46 -0.06
C GLY A 7 -20.03 38.96 0.32
N LEU A 8 -19.16 39.84 0.82
CA LEU A 8 -17.83 39.48 1.31
C LEU A 8 -17.88 38.60 2.57
N VAL A 9 -18.81 38.88 3.48
CA VAL A 9 -19.02 38.06 4.69
C VAL A 9 -19.55 36.66 4.34
N ILE A 10 -20.41 36.56 3.32
CA ILE A 10 -20.90 35.26 2.80
C ILE A 10 -19.77 34.46 2.16
N LEU A 11 -18.83 35.12 1.46
CA LEU A 11 -17.64 34.46 0.90
C LEU A 11 -16.70 33.95 1.99
N ILE A 12 -16.51 34.73 3.06
CA ILE A 12 -15.70 34.34 4.23
C ILE A 12 -16.35 33.15 4.95
N LEU A 13 -17.69 33.12 5.08
CA LEU A 13 -18.43 31.97 5.60
C LEU A 13 -18.29 30.73 4.70
N LEU A 14 -18.24 30.88 3.37
CA LEU A 14 -18.02 29.76 2.45
C LEU A 14 -16.60 29.19 2.51
N VAL A 15 -15.59 30.01 2.83
CA VAL A 15 -14.21 29.56 3.10
C VAL A 15 -14.13 28.82 4.44
N ILE A 16 -14.87 29.27 5.45
CA ILE A 16 -15.03 28.55 6.73
C ILE A 16 -15.75 27.20 6.50
N VAL A 17 -16.73 27.15 5.59
CA VAL A 17 -17.42 25.91 5.13
C VAL A 17 -16.50 25.00 4.29
N GLY A 18 -15.47 25.51 3.62
CA GLY A 18 -14.53 24.68 2.87
C GLY A 18 -13.46 24.05 3.75
N LEU A 19 -12.85 24.85 4.63
CA LEU A 19 -11.77 24.42 5.55
C LEU A 19 -12.22 23.37 6.60
N SER A 20 -13.51 23.01 6.64
CA SER A 20 -14.03 21.69 7.09
C SER A 20 -13.43 20.48 6.36
N TYR A 21 -12.57 20.72 5.38
CA TYR A 21 -11.68 19.82 4.64
C TYR A 21 -10.76 18.90 5.48
N ILE A 22 -10.76 18.89 6.82
CA ILE A 22 -9.76 18.13 7.62
C ILE A 22 -10.34 17.20 8.71
N GLY A 23 -11.66 17.16 8.93
CA GLY A 23 -12.19 16.20 9.91
C GLY A 23 -13.71 16.17 9.92
N PHE A 24 -14.26 15.05 9.45
CA PHE A 24 -15.68 14.67 9.49
C PHE A 24 -16.61 15.35 8.46
N MET A 25 -16.82 14.67 7.32
CA MET A 25 -18.04 14.83 6.51
C MET A 25 -18.77 13.48 6.38
N PRO A 26 -19.81 13.21 7.19
CA PRO A 26 -20.60 11.99 7.10
C PRO A 26 -21.28 11.79 5.73
N PHE A 27 -21.54 12.87 4.99
CA PHE A 27 -22.29 12.83 3.73
C PHE A 27 -21.41 12.59 2.48
N LEU A 28 -20.11 12.89 2.53
CA LEU A 28 -19.15 12.55 1.46
C LEU A 28 -18.47 11.19 1.67
N SER A 29 -18.72 10.56 2.81
CA SER A 29 -18.11 9.29 3.23
C SER A 29 -18.22 8.19 2.17
N GLY A 30 -19.39 8.01 1.53
CA GLY A 30 -19.58 6.95 0.53
C GLY A 30 -18.85 7.14 -0.80
N PHE A 31 -18.47 8.37 -1.16
CA PHE A 31 -17.69 8.65 -2.37
C PHE A 31 -16.18 8.67 -2.08
N LEU A 32 -15.80 9.21 -0.92
CA LEU A 32 -14.42 9.23 -0.45
C LEU A 32 -13.95 7.86 0.04
N ALA A 33 -14.84 7.00 0.54
CA ALA A 33 -14.49 5.66 1.03
C ALA A 33 -14.28 4.62 -0.08
N LYS A 34 -14.41 4.98 -1.36
CA LYS A 34 -14.26 4.04 -2.47
C LYS A 34 -12.83 3.97 -2.95
N GLN A 35 -12.29 2.76 -2.98
CA GLN A 35 -11.08 2.38 -3.69
C GLN A 35 -11.13 2.78 -5.17
N VAL A 36 -9.97 3.08 -5.75
CA VAL A 36 -9.82 3.24 -7.20
C VAL A 36 -9.78 1.86 -7.84
N ASP A 37 -10.74 1.57 -8.72
CA ASP A 37 -10.73 0.30 -9.48
C ASP A 37 -9.68 0.36 -10.59
N LEU A 38 -8.70 -0.55 -10.53
CA LEU A 38 -7.64 -0.67 -11.53
C LEU A 38 -8.03 -1.63 -12.66
N GLY A 39 -9.15 -2.34 -12.53
CA GLY A 39 -9.63 -3.35 -13.47
C GLY A 39 -8.89 -4.68 -13.38
N VAL A 40 -8.13 -4.91 -12.31
CA VAL A 40 -7.36 -6.15 -12.11
C VAL A 40 -8.08 -7.02 -11.08
N LYS A 41 -8.39 -8.26 -11.47
CA LYS A 41 -9.06 -9.23 -10.60
C LYS A 41 -8.07 -10.29 -10.14
N SER A 42 -8.20 -10.73 -8.90
CA SER A 42 -7.46 -11.89 -8.42
C SER A 42 -7.99 -13.17 -9.07
N ASP A 43 -7.07 -14.10 -9.27
CA ASP A 43 -7.30 -15.48 -9.66
C ASP A 43 -6.44 -16.39 -8.79
N PRO A 44 -7.03 -17.07 -7.78
CA PRO A 44 -6.29 -17.96 -6.88
C PRO A 44 -5.57 -19.11 -7.59
N SER A 45 -6.03 -19.52 -8.78
CA SER A 45 -5.39 -20.60 -9.55
C SER A 45 -3.96 -20.23 -9.98
N LEU A 46 -3.68 -18.94 -10.17
CA LEU A 46 -2.35 -18.44 -10.50
C LEU A 46 -1.38 -18.59 -9.32
N VAL A 47 -1.86 -18.42 -8.08
CA VAL A 47 -1.03 -18.63 -6.88
C VAL A 47 -0.71 -20.11 -6.72
N THR A 48 -1.71 -20.98 -6.91
CA THR A 48 -1.48 -22.43 -6.90
C THR A 48 -0.49 -22.86 -7.97
N ALA A 49 -0.59 -22.30 -9.18
CA ALA A 49 0.36 -22.57 -10.26
C ALA A 49 1.78 -22.07 -9.92
N PHE A 50 1.89 -20.88 -9.33
CA PHE A 50 3.16 -20.33 -8.87
C PHE A 50 3.80 -21.18 -7.77
N GLU A 51 3.04 -21.55 -6.74
CA GLU A 51 3.49 -22.41 -5.64
C GLU A 51 3.84 -23.82 -6.12
N SER A 52 3.11 -24.37 -7.08
CA SER A 52 3.45 -25.68 -7.69
C SER A 52 4.75 -25.64 -8.48
N LYS A 53 5.01 -24.52 -9.18
CA LYS A 53 6.20 -24.35 -10.02
C LYS A 53 7.46 -24.00 -9.23
N TYR A 54 7.33 -23.12 -8.24
CA TYR A 54 8.48 -22.56 -7.51
C TYR A 54 8.53 -22.99 -6.04
N GLY A 55 7.40 -23.38 -5.45
CA GLY A 55 7.28 -23.78 -4.04
C GLY A 55 7.77 -25.19 -3.72
N GLN A 56 8.38 -25.91 -4.67
CA GLN A 56 8.93 -27.22 -4.40
C GLN A 56 10.20 -27.10 -3.55
N THR A 57 10.19 -27.80 -2.41
CA THR A 57 11.33 -27.82 -1.51
C THR A 57 12.50 -28.53 -2.18
N ASN A 58 13.65 -27.87 -2.19
CA ASN A 58 14.89 -28.43 -2.69
C ASN A 58 15.76 -28.95 -1.52
N GLY A 59 15.26 -28.88 -0.29
CA GLY A 59 15.96 -29.32 0.92
C GLY A 59 16.99 -28.31 1.43
N THR A 60 17.09 -27.13 0.82
CA THR A 60 18.00 -26.06 1.24
C THR A 60 17.35 -25.08 2.20
N GLY A 61 16.03 -25.22 2.45
CA GLY A 61 15.25 -24.30 3.27
C GLY A 61 14.93 -22.97 2.57
N ARG A 62 15.34 -22.81 1.31
CA ARG A 62 15.13 -21.60 0.49
C ARG A 62 14.70 -21.97 -0.92
N ILE A 63 13.84 -21.12 -1.48
CA ILE A 63 13.41 -21.15 -2.87
C ILE A 63 14.04 -19.95 -3.57
N ASP A 64 14.80 -20.20 -4.63
CA ASP A 64 15.33 -19.16 -5.50
C ASP A 64 14.30 -18.78 -6.57
N LEU A 65 14.15 -17.49 -6.81
CA LEU A 65 13.21 -16.91 -7.75
C LEU A 65 13.96 -16.09 -8.80
N ASN A 66 13.61 -16.31 -10.05
CA ASN A 66 13.90 -15.42 -11.18
C ASN A 66 12.68 -15.46 -12.10
N VAL A 67 11.76 -14.53 -11.89
CA VAL A 67 10.41 -14.57 -12.46
C VAL A 67 9.99 -13.18 -12.94
N ASP A 68 9.10 -13.16 -13.93
CA ASP A 68 8.34 -11.98 -14.30
C ASP A 68 6.86 -12.26 -13.94
N LEU A 69 6.29 -11.41 -13.08
CA LEU A 69 4.93 -11.55 -12.56
C LEU A 69 4.04 -10.48 -13.17
N SER A 70 2.90 -10.91 -13.71
CA SER A 70 1.85 -10.02 -14.20
C SER A 70 1.10 -9.30 -13.07
N SER A 71 0.37 -8.26 -13.45
CA SER A 71 -0.55 -7.53 -12.56
C SER A 71 -1.53 -8.46 -11.84
N THR A 72 -2.10 -9.43 -12.57
CA THR A 72 -3.03 -10.42 -12.04
C THR A 72 -2.35 -11.35 -11.05
N GLU A 73 -1.16 -11.88 -11.36
CA GLU A 73 -0.43 -12.77 -10.44
C GLU A 73 -0.09 -12.10 -9.11
N VAL A 74 0.44 -10.86 -9.15
CA VAL A 74 0.75 -10.12 -7.92
C VAL A 74 -0.53 -9.79 -7.14
N THR A 75 -1.59 -9.38 -7.83
CA THR A 75 -2.91 -9.17 -7.21
C THR A 75 -3.43 -10.44 -6.51
N SER A 76 -3.30 -11.60 -7.16
CA SER A 76 -3.69 -12.88 -6.56
C SER A 76 -2.86 -13.25 -5.33
N ILE A 77 -1.56 -12.97 -5.34
CA ILE A 77 -0.67 -13.21 -4.19
C ILE A 77 -1.15 -12.39 -2.98
N PHE A 78 -1.47 -11.12 -3.17
CA PHE A 78 -1.99 -10.27 -2.10
C PHE A 78 -3.34 -10.77 -1.56
N ALA A 79 -4.25 -11.23 -2.43
CA ALA A 79 -5.52 -11.82 -2.02
C ALA A 79 -5.31 -13.08 -1.15
N VAL A 80 -4.39 -13.96 -1.54
CA VAL A 80 -4.06 -15.16 -0.75
C VAL A 80 -3.39 -14.80 0.58
N TRP A 81 -2.53 -13.78 0.63
CA TRP A 81 -1.92 -13.31 1.88
C TRP A 81 -2.94 -12.72 2.83
N GLU A 82 -3.92 -11.98 2.32
CA GLU A 82 -5.03 -11.49 3.13
C GLU A 82 -5.77 -12.63 3.83
N GLU A 83 -6.04 -13.74 3.12
CA GLU A 83 -6.74 -14.90 3.69
C GLU A 83 -5.88 -15.69 4.67
N ARG A 84 -4.57 -15.83 4.40
CA ARG A 84 -3.66 -16.70 5.17
C ARG A 84 -3.02 -16.02 6.38
N ASP A 85 -2.78 -14.71 6.33
CA ASP A 85 -2.11 -13.96 7.40
C ASP A 85 -3.09 -13.00 8.07
N LYS A 86 -3.56 -13.36 9.28
CA LYS A 86 -4.47 -12.52 10.08
C LYS A 86 -3.86 -11.17 10.46
N TYR A 87 -2.53 -11.01 10.37
CA TYR A 87 -1.81 -9.77 10.62
C TYR A 87 -1.50 -9.00 9.34
N PHE A 88 -2.01 -9.45 8.17
CA PHE A 88 -1.88 -8.72 6.93
C PHE A 88 -2.73 -7.45 6.97
N PRO A 89 -2.13 -6.25 6.87
CA PRO A 89 -2.84 -5.01 7.12
C PRO A 89 -3.60 -4.50 5.90
N LEU A 90 -3.58 -5.21 4.77
CA LEU A 90 -4.22 -4.78 3.54
C LEU A 90 -5.38 -5.72 3.18
N HIS A 91 -6.38 -5.19 2.48
CA HIS A 91 -7.40 -6.00 1.83
C HIS A 91 -7.87 -5.43 0.51
N ASP A 92 -8.49 -6.30 -0.30
CA ASP A 92 -9.03 -5.98 -1.63
C ASP A 92 -8.00 -5.26 -2.52
N VAL A 93 -6.74 -5.67 -2.41
CA VAL A 93 -5.63 -5.02 -3.13
C VAL A 93 -5.70 -5.38 -4.61
N GLN A 94 -5.62 -4.38 -5.46
CA GLN A 94 -5.37 -4.48 -6.89
C GLN A 94 -4.01 -3.87 -7.20
N ILE A 95 -3.20 -4.59 -7.98
CA ILE A 95 -1.90 -4.14 -8.46
C ILE A 95 -1.91 -4.11 -9.99
N ARG A 96 -1.46 -3.00 -10.58
CA ARG A 96 -1.29 -2.86 -12.02
C ARG A 96 0.12 -2.39 -12.35
N PHE A 97 0.84 -3.14 -13.17
CA PHE A 97 2.09 -2.71 -13.80
C PHE A 97 1.79 -2.17 -15.20
N ASN A 98 2.26 -0.96 -15.48
CA ASN A 98 1.97 -0.26 -16.72
C ASN A 98 3.12 -0.45 -17.75
N PRO A 99 2.82 -0.34 -19.05
CA PRO A 99 3.85 -0.39 -20.10
C PRO A 99 4.88 0.74 -20.02
N ASP A 100 4.55 1.86 -19.37
CA ASP A 100 5.43 3.02 -19.19
C ASP A 100 6.46 2.87 -18.06
N GLY A 101 6.52 1.69 -17.42
CA GLY A 101 7.43 1.41 -16.30
C GLY A 101 6.92 1.91 -14.95
N THR A 102 5.70 2.44 -14.87
CA THR A 102 5.04 2.77 -13.59
C THR A 102 4.23 1.61 -13.06
N GLY A 103 4.01 1.60 -11.75
CA GLY A 103 3.08 0.70 -11.06
C GLY A 103 2.00 1.49 -10.35
N GLU A 104 0.85 0.83 -10.19
CA GLU A 104 -0.29 1.31 -9.42
C GLU A 104 -0.72 0.26 -8.40
N ALA A 105 -1.05 0.70 -7.20
CA ALA A 105 -1.64 -0.14 -6.18
C ALA A 105 -2.85 0.57 -5.58
N SER A 106 -3.97 -0.13 -5.46
CA SER A 106 -5.15 0.37 -4.78
C SER A 106 -5.75 -0.71 -3.92
N GLY A 107 -6.28 -0.36 -2.76
CA GLY A 107 -6.86 -1.31 -1.83
C GLY A 107 -7.31 -0.58 -0.58
N PHE A 108 -7.44 -1.33 0.50
CA PHE A 108 -7.76 -0.79 1.82
C PHE A 108 -6.71 -1.18 2.84
N LEU A 109 -6.43 -0.28 3.78
CA LEU A 109 -5.55 -0.49 4.91
C LEU A 109 -6.37 -0.63 6.19
N LYS A 110 -6.26 -1.80 6.84
CA LYS A 110 -6.80 -2.10 8.18
C LYS A 110 -5.94 -1.39 9.21
N VAL A 111 -6.34 -0.19 9.64
CA VAL A 111 -5.53 0.67 10.51
C VAL A 111 -5.13 -0.02 11.83
N SER A 112 -6.06 -0.76 12.44
CA SER A 112 -5.81 -1.52 13.67
C SER A 112 -4.76 -2.62 13.49
N THR A 113 -4.82 -3.34 12.36
CA THR A 113 -3.84 -4.37 12.00
C THR A 113 -2.48 -3.74 11.68
N ALA A 114 -2.46 -2.61 10.97
CA ALA A 114 -1.23 -1.87 10.66
C ALA A 114 -0.51 -1.39 11.94
N VAL A 115 -1.25 -0.89 12.92
CA VAL A 115 -0.70 -0.54 14.25
C VAL A 115 -0.13 -1.77 14.96
N SER A 116 -0.81 -2.91 14.88
CA SER A 116 -0.33 -4.16 15.48
C SER A 116 0.95 -4.67 14.80
N LEU A 117 1.01 -4.59 13.47
CA LEU A 117 2.20 -4.92 12.70
C LEU A 117 3.38 -4.01 13.07
N ALA A 118 3.17 -2.70 13.18
CA ALA A 118 4.22 -1.76 13.58
C ALA A 118 4.81 -2.12 14.96
N LYS A 119 3.98 -2.49 15.93
CA LYS A 119 4.47 -2.99 17.23
C LYS A 119 5.33 -4.24 17.09
N ASN A 120 4.89 -5.21 16.28
CA ASN A 120 5.64 -6.45 16.03
C ASN A 120 6.96 -6.21 15.28
N LEU A 121 7.06 -5.12 14.52
CA LEU A 121 8.29 -4.68 13.83
C LEU A 121 9.22 -3.85 14.72
N GLY A 122 8.84 -3.60 15.97
CA GLY A 122 9.66 -2.93 16.97
C GLY A 122 9.63 -1.39 16.89
N TYR A 123 8.59 -0.80 16.30
CA TYR A 123 8.40 0.66 16.37
C TYR A 123 8.06 1.10 17.80
N SER A 124 8.52 2.30 18.17
CA SER A 124 8.20 2.88 19.48
C SER A 124 6.73 3.31 19.54
N ASP A 125 6.13 3.29 20.74
CA ASP A 125 4.77 3.82 20.93
C ASP A 125 4.69 5.30 20.51
N SER A 126 5.75 6.09 20.70
CA SER A 126 5.79 7.49 20.26
C SER A 126 5.66 7.63 18.74
N ASP A 127 6.33 6.78 17.96
CA ASP A 127 6.26 6.82 16.50
C ASP A 127 4.92 6.30 15.99
N ILE A 128 4.35 5.30 16.67
CA ILE A 128 3.00 4.81 16.39
C ILE A 128 1.96 5.90 16.63
N GLU A 129 2.05 6.63 17.74
CA GLU A 129 1.12 7.73 18.04
C GLU A 129 1.23 8.88 17.03
N LYS A 130 2.43 9.23 16.57
CA LYS A 130 2.60 10.19 15.46
C LYS A 130 1.89 9.71 14.19
N GLY A 131 2.00 8.43 13.86
CA GLY A 131 1.31 7.82 12.72
C GLY A 131 -0.22 7.90 12.86
N LYS A 132 -0.74 7.59 14.05
CA LYS A 132 -2.18 7.63 14.34
C LYS A 132 -2.79 9.02 14.15
N GLN A 133 -2.05 10.09 14.43
CA GLN A 133 -2.55 11.46 14.25
C GLN A 133 -2.99 11.76 12.81
N TYR A 134 -2.40 11.11 11.82
CA TYR A 134 -2.77 11.28 10.41
C TYR A 134 -4.05 10.53 10.01
N VAL A 135 -4.46 9.54 10.79
CA VAL A 135 -5.61 8.68 10.50
C VAL A 135 -6.70 8.72 11.57
N GLN A 136 -6.51 9.53 12.64
CA GLN A 136 -7.40 9.59 13.81
C GLN A 136 -8.85 9.99 13.48
N TYR A 137 -9.05 10.70 12.37
CA TYR A 137 -10.38 11.15 11.93
C TYR A 137 -11.02 10.21 10.90
N ILE A 138 -10.37 9.09 10.59
CA ILE A 138 -10.81 8.12 9.60
C ILE A 138 -11.47 6.96 10.36
N ALA A 139 -12.78 6.82 10.18
CA ALA A 139 -13.52 5.70 10.73
C ALA A 139 -13.40 4.49 9.79
N GLY A 140 -12.88 3.38 10.31
CA GLY A 140 -12.78 2.11 9.58
C GLY A 140 -11.52 1.94 8.75
N ASP A 141 -11.61 1.10 7.72
CA ASP A 141 -10.50 0.80 6.82
C ASP A 141 -10.24 1.95 5.85
N LEU A 142 -8.97 2.17 5.56
CA LEU A 142 -8.50 3.32 4.81
C LEU A 142 -8.31 2.96 3.33
N PRO A 143 -9.19 3.38 2.40
CA PRO A 143 -8.94 3.20 0.98
C PRO A 143 -7.71 4.00 0.57
N PHE A 144 -6.81 3.36 -0.17
CA PHE A 144 -5.63 4.00 -0.70
C PHE A 144 -5.51 3.79 -2.21
N TYR A 145 -4.84 4.72 -2.86
CA TYR A 145 -4.33 4.56 -4.21
C TYR A 145 -2.94 5.19 -4.30
N VAL A 146 -2.01 4.48 -4.90
CA VAL A 146 -0.67 4.98 -5.18
C VAL A 146 -0.30 4.67 -6.62
N LYS A 147 0.32 5.63 -7.30
CA LYS A 147 0.97 5.47 -8.61
C LYS A 147 2.38 5.98 -8.53
N GLY A 148 3.32 5.30 -9.17
CA GLY A 148 4.69 5.80 -9.30
C GLY A 148 5.65 4.76 -9.85
N VAL A 149 6.93 5.00 -9.62
CA VAL A 149 7.97 4.00 -9.87
C VAL A 149 8.43 3.40 -8.55
N GLY A 150 8.75 2.11 -8.59
CA GLY A 150 9.16 1.38 -7.42
C GLY A 150 10.10 0.25 -7.79
N GLY A 151 10.85 -0.20 -6.81
CA GLY A 151 11.70 -1.38 -6.94
C GLY A 151 12.46 -1.66 -5.66
N MET A 152 13.20 -2.75 -5.68
CA MET A 152 14.07 -3.16 -4.59
C MET A 152 15.39 -3.65 -5.14
N THR A 153 16.49 -3.23 -4.54
CA THR A 153 17.82 -3.74 -4.87
C THR A 153 18.53 -4.11 -3.59
N ASN A 154 19.00 -5.35 -3.47
CA ASN A 154 19.68 -5.85 -2.27
C ASN A 154 18.92 -5.59 -0.96
N ASN A 155 17.63 -5.91 -0.93
CA ASN A 155 16.69 -5.64 0.17
C ASN A 155 16.51 -4.17 0.55
N VAL A 156 16.93 -3.22 -0.29
CA VAL A 156 16.68 -1.79 -0.08
C VAL A 156 15.57 -1.35 -1.01
N LEU A 157 14.48 -0.83 -0.45
CA LEU A 157 13.33 -0.40 -1.23
C LEU A 157 13.55 1.02 -1.77
N SER A 158 13.23 1.23 -3.04
CA SER A 158 13.14 2.54 -3.65
C SER A 158 11.70 2.77 -4.09
N LEU A 159 11.02 3.75 -3.50
CA LEU A 159 9.68 4.18 -3.88
C LEU A 159 9.71 5.66 -4.27
N ASN A 160 9.15 5.96 -5.44
CA ASN A 160 8.94 7.33 -5.90
C ASN A 160 7.50 7.46 -6.41
N PRO A 161 6.52 7.67 -5.50
CA PRO A 161 5.13 7.86 -5.86
C PRO A 161 4.93 9.19 -6.58
N SER A 162 4.35 9.16 -7.78
CA SER A 162 3.89 10.36 -8.50
C SER A 162 2.51 10.82 -8.03
N THR A 163 1.71 9.88 -7.51
CA THR A 163 0.37 10.14 -6.98
C THR A 163 0.17 9.29 -5.75
N PHE A 164 -0.31 9.89 -4.67
CA PHE A 164 -0.81 9.18 -3.51
C PHE A 164 -2.17 9.75 -3.13
N GLN A 165 -3.14 8.87 -2.91
CA GLN A 165 -4.50 9.22 -2.55
C GLN A 165 -4.94 8.41 -1.35
N ILE A 166 -5.68 9.09 -0.49
CA ILE A 166 -6.48 8.49 0.56
C ILE A 166 -7.94 8.70 0.17
N GLY A 167 -8.63 7.60 -0.08
CA GLY A 167 -9.94 7.67 -0.74
C GLY A 167 -9.82 8.29 -2.11
N ARG A 168 -10.48 9.45 -2.30
CA ARG A 168 -10.39 10.26 -3.52
C ARG A 168 -9.67 11.59 -3.34
N VAL A 169 -8.95 11.76 -2.23
CA VAL A 169 -8.19 12.97 -1.93
C VAL A 169 -6.73 12.72 -2.20
N THR A 170 -6.14 13.51 -3.10
CA THR A 170 -4.70 13.50 -3.33
C THR A 170 -3.98 14.04 -2.11
N VAL A 171 -3.03 13.25 -1.61
CA VAL A 171 -2.17 13.60 -0.48
C VAL A 171 -1.05 14.52 -0.99
N PRO A 172 -0.82 15.67 -0.34
CA PRO A 172 0.26 16.57 -0.71
C PRO A 172 1.65 15.93 -0.56
N GLU A 173 2.60 16.37 -1.39
CA GLU A 173 3.98 15.87 -1.41
C GLU A 173 4.67 15.94 -0.04
N SER A 174 4.37 16.97 0.75
CA SER A 174 4.88 17.14 2.12
C SER A 174 4.51 16.00 3.08
N ILE A 175 3.50 15.21 2.73
CA ILE A 175 3.08 14.00 3.47
C ILE A 175 3.49 12.74 2.70
N THR A 176 3.33 12.73 1.37
CA THR A 176 3.63 11.57 0.52
C THR A 176 5.08 11.09 0.66
N GLY A 177 6.07 11.99 0.61
CA GLY A 177 7.48 11.62 0.73
C GLY A 177 7.83 10.92 2.06
N PRO A 178 7.52 11.54 3.22
CA PRO A 178 7.72 10.90 4.52
C PRO A 178 6.99 9.55 4.68
N VAL A 179 5.77 9.42 4.14
CA VAL A 179 5.02 8.16 4.18
C VAL A 179 5.72 7.08 3.34
N ALA A 180 6.24 7.42 2.16
CA ALA A 180 6.98 6.47 1.32
C ALA A 180 8.23 5.93 2.04
N VAL A 181 8.95 6.79 2.76
CA VAL A 181 10.11 6.38 3.58
C VAL A 181 9.69 5.44 4.71
N ALA A 182 8.61 5.76 5.43
CA ALA A 182 8.11 4.92 6.52
C ALA A 182 7.63 3.54 6.03
N VAL A 183 6.94 3.50 4.88
CA VAL A 183 6.53 2.24 4.23
C VAL A 183 7.75 1.43 3.79
N GLY A 184 8.78 2.09 3.26
CA GLY A 184 10.06 1.45 2.92
C GLY A 184 10.70 0.78 4.12
N ASP A 185 10.91 1.51 5.21
CA ASP A 185 11.48 0.96 6.45
C ASP A 185 10.64 -0.21 6.99
N MET A 186 9.30 -0.12 6.94
CA MET A 186 8.41 -1.20 7.37
C MET A 186 8.61 -2.48 6.55
N ILE A 187 8.67 -2.36 5.22
CA ILE A 187 8.87 -3.50 4.31
C ILE A 187 10.26 -4.11 4.52
N GLU A 188 11.30 -3.29 4.63
CA GLU A 188 12.67 -3.75 4.86
C GLU A 188 12.82 -4.49 6.20
N ARG A 189 12.18 -3.99 7.27
CA ARG A 189 12.12 -4.67 8.57
C ARG A 189 11.39 -6.01 8.47
N ARG A 190 10.28 -6.06 7.75
CA ARG A 190 9.52 -7.30 7.56
C ARG A 190 10.36 -8.34 6.80
N ILE A 191 11.07 -7.95 5.75
CA ILE A 191 11.99 -8.84 5.02
C ILE A 191 13.07 -9.40 5.95
N LYS A 192 13.68 -8.55 6.80
CA LYS A 192 14.68 -8.99 7.79
C LYS A 192 14.13 -10.00 8.81
N GLN A 193 12.84 -9.88 9.17
CA GLN A 193 12.19 -10.84 10.07
C GLN A 193 11.83 -12.17 9.39
N ILE A 194 11.57 -12.16 8.08
CA ILE A 194 11.33 -13.37 7.29
C ILE A 194 12.71 -14.02 7.03
N GLY A 195 13.19 -14.79 8.00
CA GLY A 195 14.45 -15.51 7.89
C GLY A 195 14.48 -16.35 6.62
N GLY A 196 15.47 -16.12 5.77
CA GLY A 196 15.55 -16.77 4.45
C GLY A 196 15.08 -15.93 3.28
N ALA A 197 14.49 -14.75 3.50
CA ALA A 197 14.19 -13.80 2.43
C ALA A 197 15.45 -13.00 2.03
N ASN A 198 15.70 -12.88 0.74
CA ASN A 198 16.72 -11.99 0.18
C ASN A 198 16.32 -11.59 -1.24
N ILE A 199 15.93 -10.34 -1.44
CA ILE A 199 15.56 -9.76 -2.72
C ILE A 199 16.79 -9.08 -3.31
N GLN A 200 17.26 -9.61 -4.44
CA GLN A 200 18.41 -9.06 -5.16
C GLN A 200 17.96 -7.94 -6.10
N ASP A 201 16.92 -8.20 -6.88
CA ASP A 201 16.25 -7.23 -7.74
C ASP A 201 14.73 -7.44 -7.69
N ALA A 202 13.99 -6.35 -7.55
CA ALA A 202 12.59 -6.29 -7.89
C ALA A 202 12.36 -5.00 -8.67
N SER A 203 11.90 -5.10 -9.91
CA SER A 203 11.82 -3.93 -10.81
C SER A 203 10.60 -4.00 -11.71
N PHE A 204 10.00 -2.84 -11.98
CA PHE A 204 8.90 -2.76 -12.93
C PHE A 204 9.47 -2.85 -14.35
N LYS A 205 9.13 -3.92 -15.06
CA LYS A 205 9.30 -4.05 -16.51
C LYS A 205 7.99 -3.67 -17.20
N SER A 206 8.04 -3.45 -18.51
CA SER A 206 6.86 -3.06 -19.31
C SER A 206 5.68 -4.03 -19.11
N GLY A 207 4.75 -3.68 -18.22
CA GLY A 207 3.57 -4.48 -17.89
C GLY A 207 3.75 -5.59 -16.84
N SER A 208 4.91 -5.71 -16.20
CA SER A 208 5.18 -6.78 -15.22
C SER A 208 6.15 -6.37 -14.10
N LEU A 209 6.16 -7.15 -13.02
CA LEU A 209 7.18 -7.10 -11.98
C LEU A 209 8.23 -8.17 -12.25
N HIS A 210 9.46 -7.76 -12.50
CA HIS A 210 10.59 -8.66 -12.44
C HIS A 210 11.02 -8.88 -11.00
N LEU A 211 11.31 -10.12 -10.62
CA LEU A 211 11.77 -10.49 -9.29
C LEU A 211 12.91 -11.50 -9.36
N VAL A 212 14.05 -11.14 -8.78
CA VAL A 212 15.20 -12.00 -8.54
C VAL A 212 15.52 -12.02 -7.05
N GLY A 213 15.54 -13.20 -6.45
CA GLY A 213 15.81 -13.31 -5.03
C GLY A 213 15.63 -14.72 -4.50
N SER A 214 15.47 -14.81 -3.18
CA SER A 214 15.15 -16.06 -2.49
C SER A 214 14.15 -15.80 -1.37
N VAL A 215 13.32 -16.78 -1.10
CA VAL A 215 12.33 -16.79 -0.01
C VAL A 215 12.46 -18.10 0.78
N PRO A 216 12.07 -18.16 2.07
CA PRO A 216 12.08 -19.42 2.78
C PRO A 216 11.06 -20.41 2.19
N GLU A 217 11.37 -21.71 2.26
CA GLU A 217 10.43 -22.78 1.85
C GLU A 217 9.13 -22.77 2.65
N THR A 218 9.17 -22.25 3.88
CA THR A 218 8.00 -22.05 4.74
C THR A 218 8.05 -20.68 5.39
N ILE A 219 6.99 -19.90 5.21
CA ILE A 219 6.76 -18.66 5.95
C ILE A 219 5.96 -19.04 7.20
N LYS A 220 6.53 -18.83 8.38
CA LYS A 220 5.77 -18.92 9.64
C LYS A 220 5.06 -17.57 9.83
N TYR A 221 3.73 -17.58 9.76
CA TYR A 221 2.87 -16.44 10.02
C TYR A 221 2.67 -16.22 11.52
#